data_AF-A0A8T0WB32-F1
#
_entry.id   AF-A0A8T0WB32-F1
#
_cell.length_a   1.000
_cell.length_b   1.000
_cell.length_c   1.000
_cell.angle_alpha   90.00
_cell.angle_beta   90.00
_cell.angle_gamma   90.00
#
_symmetry.space_group_name_H-M   'P 1'
#
loop_
_entity.id
_entity.type
_entity.pdbx_description
1 polymer ?
#
loop_
_entity_poly.entity_id
_entity_poly.type
_entity_poly.pdbx_seq_one_letter_code
_entity_poly.pdbx_strand_id
1 'polypeptide(L)'
;MAGAKQPRRYRLPAILPAVVAAALLLFSQAVGALEKGTNRSSLLGQPRQWSTGKDEAEILAEAEARGRGRVGGDSAAGEQGGEFESLDSMLQWAIGNSDPDKLREKAAELETLSADELLKRQMEIKELMEKLKMPSDAELMKTAIADLHNSSVSLEERQRALQELLVLVEPIDNANDEGIRTTSAWVLGKASQNNVLVQNQILGYGALKRLVNMGYSSSAAEAAKALYAISSLIRDNAHGQELFLSENGYAMLQHILSTDGNNVRLQKKVVSLLAYVTDFQLSTGKSQASFLSNHLFIKSVVDMISVPDIDLQEKALLAAKSLLQLTSDNAVDLQKFSGLDDSLYALRVQLDELTSHEERREYALEVEILRREVQIVFQQKFNQVRALQHDMKDDK
;
A
#
# COMPACT_ATOMS: atom_id res chain seq x y z
N MET A 1 13.69 60.07 24.72
CA MET A 1 13.29 59.00 25.66
C MET A 1 12.39 58.02 24.92
N ALA A 2 12.98 56.95 24.40
CA ALA A 2 12.25 55.88 23.71
C ALA A 2 12.59 54.58 24.43
N GLY A 3 11.56 53.94 25.03
CA GLY A 3 11.71 52.71 25.78
C GLY A 3 11.94 51.52 24.84
N ALA A 4 13.05 50.82 25.05
CA ALA A 4 13.36 49.57 24.38
C ALA A 4 12.37 48.48 24.82
N LYS A 5 11.56 47.95 23.88
CA LYS A 5 10.78 46.73 24.09
C LYS A 5 11.71 45.52 23.96
N GLN A 6 11.89 44.78 25.04
CA GLN A 6 12.63 43.52 25.08
C GLN A 6 11.97 42.45 24.18
N PRO A 7 12.75 41.56 23.54
CA PRO A 7 12.22 40.43 22.78
C PRO A 7 11.63 39.37 23.72
N ARG A 8 10.39 38.97 23.46
CA ARG A 8 9.72 37.87 24.17
C ARG A 8 10.32 36.54 23.71
N ARG A 9 11.05 35.88 24.63
CA ARG A 9 11.49 34.49 24.48
C ARG A 9 10.29 33.57 24.65
N TYR A 10 9.86 32.89 23.58
CA TYR A 10 8.86 31.82 23.67
C TYR A 10 9.59 30.47 23.69
N ARG A 11 9.42 29.71 24.78
CA ARG A 11 9.81 28.30 24.89
C ARG A 11 8.81 27.47 24.09
N LEU A 12 9.29 26.68 23.12
CA LEU A 12 8.46 25.72 22.38
C LEU A 12 8.05 24.56 23.31
N PRO A 13 6.77 24.14 23.35
CA PRO A 13 6.33 23.03 24.19
C PRO A 13 6.73 21.66 23.60
N ALA A 14 7.31 20.82 24.45
CA ALA A 14 7.93 19.53 24.14
C ALA A 14 6.94 18.35 23.92
N ILE A 15 5.98 18.46 22.99
CA ILE A 15 4.90 17.43 22.86
C ILE A 15 4.87 16.70 21.51
N LEU A 16 5.54 17.18 20.45
CA LEU A 16 5.52 16.48 19.15
C LEU A 16 6.21 15.09 19.08
N PRO A 17 7.34 14.81 19.78
CA PRO A 17 8.03 13.52 19.60
C PRO A 17 7.37 12.34 20.33
N ALA A 18 6.47 12.60 21.29
CA ALA A 18 5.80 11.55 22.06
C ALA A 18 4.70 10.82 21.26
N VAL A 19 4.14 11.46 20.24
CA VAL A 19 3.00 10.92 19.46
C VAL A 19 3.45 9.90 18.41
N VAL A 20 4.68 10.02 17.90
CA VAL A 20 5.21 9.14 16.84
C VAL A 20 5.78 7.82 17.40
N ALA A 21 6.38 7.86 18.60
CA ALA A 21 6.96 6.67 19.24
C ALA A 21 5.88 5.69 19.77
N ALA A 22 4.73 6.19 20.23
CA ALA A 22 3.63 5.37 20.74
C ALA A 22 2.93 4.54 19.64
N ALA A 23 2.94 5.02 18.38
CA ALA A 23 2.34 4.30 17.26
C ALA A 23 3.15 3.07 16.80
N LEU A 24 4.46 3.04 17.08
CA LEU A 24 5.36 1.96 16.65
C LEU A 24 5.41 0.77 17.62
N LEU A 25 5.08 0.96 18.90
CA LEU A 25 5.11 -0.12 19.90
C LEU A 25 3.84 -0.96 19.97
N LEU A 26 2.68 -0.44 19.53
CA LEU A 26 1.40 -1.16 19.58
C LEU A 26 1.23 -2.27 18.51
N PHE A 27 2.10 -2.34 17.49
CA PHE A 27 1.97 -3.34 16.42
C PHE A 27 2.77 -4.63 16.64
N SER A 28 3.60 -4.71 17.70
CA SER A 28 4.51 -5.86 17.89
C SER A 28 3.88 -7.05 18.64
N GLN A 29 2.75 -6.87 19.33
CA GLN A 29 2.19 -7.92 20.21
C GLN A 29 1.06 -8.78 19.63
N ALA A 30 0.59 -8.53 18.40
CA ALA A 30 -0.53 -9.27 17.81
C ALA A 30 -0.14 -10.56 17.05
N VAL A 31 1.16 -10.91 16.98
CA VAL A 31 1.65 -12.07 16.20
C VAL A 31 1.61 -13.40 17.00
N GLY A 32 1.27 -13.37 18.30
CA GLY A 32 1.48 -14.49 19.22
C GLY A 32 0.37 -15.55 19.38
N ALA A 33 -0.85 -15.36 18.88
CA ALA A 33 -1.92 -16.30 19.22
C ALA A 33 -3.06 -16.37 18.18
N LEU A 34 -3.03 -17.38 17.30
CA LEU A 34 -4.20 -18.23 16.99
C LEU A 34 -3.82 -19.36 16.00
N GLU A 35 -3.54 -20.55 16.53
CA GLU A 35 -3.66 -21.81 15.79
C GLU A 35 -4.82 -22.61 16.39
N LYS A 36 -5.86 -22.86 15.59
CA LYS A 36 -6.61 -24.14 15.43
C LYS A 36 -7.98 -23.89 14.82
N GLY A 37 -8.22 -24.46 13.65
CA GLY A 37 -9.54 -24.53 13.01
C GLY A 37 -9.48 -25.22 11.66
N THR A 38 -9.76 -26.52 11.64
CA THR A 38 -9.65 -27.46 10.51
C THR A 38 -10.93 -27.51 9.66
N ASN A 39 -10.78 -27.57 8.32
CA ASN A 39 -11.60 -28.20 7.24
C ASN A 39 -11.86 -27.25 6.05
N ARG A 40 -11.23 -27.42 4.87
CA ARG A 40 -11.37 -28.41 3.76
C ARG A 40 -12.18 -27.88 2.55
N SER A 41 -11.49 -27.53 1.46
CA SER A 41 -11.78 -28.02 0.09
C SER A 41 -10.58 -27.80 -0.83
N SER A 42 -10.30 -28.81 -1.65
CA SER A 42 -9.08 -29.07 -2.42
C SER A 42 -9.02 -28.31 -3.76
N LEU A 43 -7.79 -27.99 -4.19
CA LEU A 43 -7.31 -27.32 -5.42
C LEU A 43 -6.95 -25.82 -5.33
N LEU A 44 -7.38 -25.10 -4.27
CA LEU A 44 -6.92 -23.73 -3.97
C LEU A 44 -6.17 -23.63 -2.62
N GLY A 45 -5.92 -24.77 -1.96
CA GLY A 45 -5.53 -24.86 -0.56
C GLY A 45 -4.03 -24.79 -0.24
N GLN A 46 -3.27 -23.91 -0.88
CA GLN A 46 -2.02 -23.44 -0.26
C GLN A 46 -2.17 -21.98 0.12
N PRO A 47 -1.75 -21.54 1.32
CA PRO A 47 -1.57 -20.12 1.57
C PRO A 47 -0.50 -19.67 0.57
N ARG A 48 -0.91 -19.06 -0.56
CA ARG A 48 0.00 -18.48 -1.54
C ARG A 48 0.64 -17.28 -0.86
N GLN A 49 1.69 -17.57 -0.10
CA GLN A 49 2.51 -16.62 0.62
C GLN A 49 3.03 -15.63 -0.40
N TRP A 50 2.63 -14.36 -0.23
CA TRP A 50 3.14 -13.27 -1.03
C TRP A 50 4.64 -13.20 -0.83
N SER A 51 5.44 -13.48 -1.87
CA SER A 51 6.90 -13.41 -1.79
C SER A 51 7.31 -11.97 -1.46
N THR A 52 7.69 -11.75 -0.20
CA THR A 52 8.37 -10.55 0.28
C THR A 52 9.83 -10.63 -0.17
N GLY A 53 10.08 -10.41 -1.45
CA GLY A 53 11.44 -10.35 -1.98
C GLY A 53 12.11 -9.01 -1.69
N LYS A 54 12.76 -8.91 -0.51
CA LYS A 54 14.07 -8.31 -0.22
C LYS A 54 14.29 -8.44 1.30
N ASP A 55 15.39 -9.06 1.68
CA ASP A 55 15.60 -9.70 2.99
C ASP A 55 15.43 -8.73 4.18
N GLU A 56 14.52 -9.08 5.09
CA GLU A 56 14.34 -8.41 6.39
C GLU A 56 15.68 -8.31 7.17
N ALA A 57 16.57 -9.28 6.94
CA ALA A 57 17.92 -9.32 7.52
C ALA A 57 18.86 -8.23 6.97
N GLU A 58 18.71 -7.81 5.71
CA GLU A 58 19.58 -6.79 5.10
C GLU A 58 19.18 -5.38 5.55
N ILE A 59 17.87 -5.12 5.71
CA ILE A 59 17.34 -3.86 6.25
C ILE A 59 17.72 -3.69 7.72
N LEU A 60 17.67 -4.77 8.51
CA LEU A 60 18.15 -4.77 9.90
C LEU A 60 19.67 -4.55 9.97
N ALA A 61 20.44 -5.17 9.08
CA ALA A 61 21.89 -4.97 9.02
C ALA A 61 22.28 -3.54 8.62
N GLU A 62 21.54 -2.91 7.71
CA GLU A 62 21.79 -1.53 7.26
C GLU A 62 21.42 -0.49 8.35
N ALA A 63 20.38 -0.78 9.14
CA ALA A 63 20.02 0.02 10.32
C ALA A 63 21.05 -0.13 11.46
N GLU A 64 21.53 -1.35 11.71
CA GLU A 64 22.57 -1.61 12.72
C GLU A 64 23.93 -1.01 12.35
N ALA A 65 24.28 -0.98 11.06
CA ALA A 65 25.52 -0.38 10.57
C ALA A 65 25.57 1.15 10.78
N ARG A 66 24.42 1.83 10.72
CA ARG A 66 24.33 3.28 10.97
C ARG A 66 24.41 3.66 12.46
N GLY A 67 24.14 2.73 13.38
CA GLY A 67 24.16 2.98 14.83
C GLY A 67 25.52 2.87 15.53
N ARG A 68 26.55 2.29 14.89
CA ARG A 68 27.85 2.00 15.53
C ARG A 68 28.92 3.08 15.34
N GLY A 69 28.55 4.27 14.89
CA GLY A 69 29.49 5.33 14.53
C GLY A 69 29.65 6.46 15.55
N ARG A 70 29.99 6.18 16.82
CA ARG A 70 30.75 7.06 17.74
C ARG A 70 30.75 6.52 19.17
N VAL A 71 31.81 5.79 19.52
CA VAL A 71 32.21 5.55 20.91
C VAL A 71 33.62 6.10 21.07
N GLY A 72 33.81 7.02 22.01
CA GLY A 72 35.14 7.43 22.46
C GLY A 72 35.14 8.74 23.23
N GLY A 73 35.39 8.67 24.54
CA GLY A 73 35.89 9.79 25.34
C GLY A 73 35.38 9.84 26.78
N ASP A 74 36.11 9.20 27.71
CA ASP A 74 36.01 9.43 29.16
C ASP A 74 36.27 10.92 29.51
N SER A 75 35.49 11.48 30.45
CA SER A 75 35.98 12.04 31.73
C SER A 75 35.07 13.14 32.34
N ALA A 76 34.92 13.00 33.66
CA ALA A 76 34.84 14.05 34.69
C ALA A 76 33.53 14.83 34.91
N ALA A 77 33.09 14.76 36.17
CA ALA A 77 32.06 15.58 36.78
C ALA A 77 32.38 17.09 36.69
N GLY A 78 31.37 17.87 36.31
CA GLY A 78 31.38 19.32 36.41
C GLY A 78 29.98 19.86 36.13
N GLU A 79 29.37 20.49 37.13
CA GLU A 79 28.18 21.32 36.97
C GLU A 79 28.42 22.35 35.87
N GLN A 80 27.70 22.26 34.75
CA GLN A 80 27.61 23.33 33.77
C GLN A 80 26.24 23.31 33.12
N GLY A 81 25.47 24.38 33.33
CA GLY A 81 24.28 24.67 32.56
C GLY A 81 24.65 24.94 31.11
N GLY A 82 24.60 23.90 30.29
CA GLY A 82 24.74 23.99 28.84
C GLY A 82 23.36 24.15 28.19
N GLU A 83 23.21 25.16 27.34
CA GLU A 83 22.13 25.17 26.35
C GLU A 83 22.30 23.95 25.42
N PHE A 84 21.23 23.16 25.24
CA PHE A 84 21.27 21.99 24.36
C PHE A 84 21.38 22.43 22.90
N GLU A 85 22.37 21.90 22.16
CA GLU A 85 22.63 22.25 20.76
C GLU A 85 21.57 21.73 19.78
N SER A 86 20.77 20.72 20.16
CA SER A 86 19.71 20.17 19.31
C SER A 86 18.63 19.45 20.15
N LEU A 87 17.47 19.20 19.54
CA LEU A 87 16.39 18.45 20.21
C LEU A 87 16.84 17.03 20.57
N ASP A 88 17.69 16.44 19.74
CA ASP A 88 18.20 15.08 19.91
C ASP A 88 19.20 15.00 21.07
N SER A 89 20.04 16.03 21.27
CA SER A 89 20.94 16.10 22.42
C SER A 89 20.20 16.36 23.74
N MET A 90 19.10 17.11 23.70
CA MET A 90 18.20 17.28 24.84
C MET A 90 17.49 15.97 25.18
N LEU A 91 17.01 15.22 24.19
CA LEU A 91 16.36 13.92 24.37
C LEU A 91 17.34 12.88 24.92
N GLN A 92 18.55 12.78 24.36
CA GLN A 92 19.58 11.86 24.85
C GLN A 92 19.98 12.18 26.29
N TRP A 93 20.10 13.47 26.65
CA TRP A 93 20.36 13.87 28.02
C TRP A 93 19.19 13.53 28.94
N ALA A 94 17.95 13.80 28.54
CA ALA A 94 16.76 13.49 29.33
C ALA A 94 16.62 11.98 29.57
N ILE A 95 16.93 11.15 28.57
CA ILE A 95 16.92 9.68 28.68
C ILE A 95 18.05 9.22 29.61
N GLY A 96 19.26 9.77 29.45
CA GLY A 96 20.42 9.40 30.28
C GLY A 96 20.33 9.85 31.74
N ASN A 97 19.52 10.88 32.05
CA ASN A 97 19.33 11.42 33.40
C ASN A 97 17.98 11.04 34.04
N SER A 98 17.14 10.28 33.34
CA SER A 98 15.88 9.79 33.88
C SER A 98 16.05 8.39 34.47
N ASP A 99 15.27 8.11 35.51
CA ASP A 99 15.22 6.81 36.15
C ASP A 99 14.55 5.78 35.21
N PRO A 100 15.29 4.79 34.71
CA PRO A 100 14.80 3.86 33.69
C PRO A 100 13.64 3.01 34.19
N ASP A 101 13.56 2.73 35.50
CA ASP A 101 12.47 1.93 36.06
C ASP A 101 11.16 2.72 36.15
N LYS A 102 11.21 4.03 36.48
CA LYS A 102 10.03 4.92 36.48
C LYS A 102 9.53 5.23 35.08
N LEU A 103 10.42 5.33 34.10
CA LEU A 103 10.02 5.47 32.70
C LEU A 103 9.34 4.21 32.20
N ARG A 104 9.85 3.04 32.57
CA ARG A 104 9.26 1.75 32.21
C ARG A 104 7.90 1.53 32.89
N GLU A 105 7.74 1.95 34.14
CA GLU A 105 6.47 1.93 34.87
C GLU A 105 5.42 2.84 34.20
N LYS A 106 5.79 4.10 33.87
CA LYS A 106 4.89 5.01 33.15
C LYS A 106 4.59 4.58 31.71
N ALA A 107 5.54 3.94 31.03
CA ALA A 107 5.32 3.35 29.72
C ALA A 107 4.36 2.15 29.79
N ALA A 108 4.47 1.32 30.82
CA ALA A 108 3.54 0.23 31.09
C ALA A 108 2.14 0.74 31.48
N GLU A 109 2.04 1.86 32.21
CA GLU A 109 0.76 2.56 32.44
C GLU A 109 0.12 3.05 31.13
N LEU A 110 0.93 3.53 30.17
CA LEU A 110 0.47 3.97 28.84
C LEU A 110 0.02 2.79 27.95
N GLU A 111 0.61 1.60 28.10
CA GLU A 111 0.22 0.38 27.36
C GLU A 111 -1.16 -0.18 27.80
N THR A 112 -1.69 0.25 28.94
CA THR A 112 -2.97 -0.26 29.50
C THR A 112 -4.15 0.69 29.30
N LEU A 113 -3.96 1.84 28.65
CA LEU A 113 -5.02 2.81 28.45
C LEU A 113 -6.06 2.31 27.44
N SER A 114 -7.33 2.44 27.82
CA SER A 114 -8.46 2.15 26.95
C SER A 114 -8.61 3.22 25.86
N ALA A 115 -9.26 2.86 24.74
CA ALA A 115 -9.51 3.80 23.62
C ALA A 115 -10.27 5.06 24.07
N ASP A 116 -11.11 4.95 25.09
CA ASP A 116 -11.90 6.06 25.66
C ASP A 116 -11.03 7.05 26.46
N GLU A 117 -10.00 6.56 27.16
CA GLU A 117 -9.07 7.41 27.90
C GLU A 117 -8.11 8.16 26.97
N LEU A 118 -7.72 7.53 25.85
CA LEU A 118 -6.94 8.19 24.79
C LEU A 118 -7.75 9.29 24.12
N LEU A 119 -9.03 9.05 23.80
CA LEU A 119 -9.91 10.08 23.26
C LEU A 119 -10.12 11.25 24.24
N LYS A 120 -10.27 10.96 25.54
CA LYS A 120 -10.39 12.00 26.57
C LYS A 120 -9.14 12.87 26.65
N ARG A 121 -7.95 12.25 26.66
CA ARG A 121 -6.66 12.96 26.62
C ARG A 121 -6.51 13.81 25.36
N GLN A 122 -6.95 13.30 24.22
CA GLN A 122 -6.91 14.03 22.95
C GLN A 122 -7.86 15.24 22.97
N MET A 123 -9.03 15.13 23.59
CA MET A 123 -9.96 16.25 23.79
C MET A 123 -9.42 17.29 24.77
N GLU A 124 -8.79 16.87 25.87
CA GLU A 124 -8.15 17.79 26.83
C GLU A 124 -7.01 18.57 26.18
N ILE A 125 -6.18 17.91 25.37
CA ILE A 125 -5.12 18.57 24.58
C ILE A 125 -5.74 19.55 23.59
N LYS A 126 -6.80 19.16 22.87
CA LYS A 126 -7.49 20.02 21.91
C LYS A 126 -8.09 21.26 22.59
N GLU A 127 -8.71 21.10 23.75
CA GLU A 127 -9.28 22.19 24.53
C GLU A 127 -8.19 23.14 25.08
N LEU A 128 -7.03 22.60 25.47
CA LEU A 128 -5.86 23.39 25.86
C LEU A 128 -5.27 24.16 24.66
N MET A 129 -5.19 23.54 23.48
CA MET A 129 -4.74 24.20 22.24
C MET A 129 -5.66 25.37 21.87
N GLU A 130 -6.98 25.18 22.02
CA GLU A 130 -7.98 26.20 21.74
C GLU A 130 -7.94 27.35 22.76
N LYS A 131 -7.78 27.03 24.06
CA LYS A 131 -7.59 28.02 25.13
C LYS A 131 -6.31 28.84 24.97
N LEU A 132 -5.22 28.23 24.49
CA LEU A 132 -3.94 28.93 24.26
C LEU A 132 -3.86 29.67 22.91
N LYS A 133 -4.87 29.55 22.03
CA LYS A 133 -4.87 30.14 20.67
C LYS A 133 -3.57 29.85 19.90
N MET A 134 -3.07 28.62 19.99
CA MET A 134 -1.86 28.26 19.25
C MET A 134 -2.18 28.23 17.76
N PRO A 135 -1.39 28.93 16.91
CA PRO A 135 -1.60 28.90 15.47
C PRO A 135 -1.30 27.50 14.94
N SER A 136 -2.13 27.06 14.00
CA SER A 136 -1.88 25.82 13.26
C SER A 136 -0.67 25.98 12.33
N ASP A 137 -0.05 24.87 11.94
CA ASP A 137 1.05 24.88 10.96
C ASP A 137 0.65 25.60 9.66
N ALA A 138 -0.60 25.44 9.21
CA ALA A 138 -1.13 26.14 8.04
C ALA A 138 -1.22 27.67 8.22
N GLU A 139 -1.51 28.14 9.44
CA GLU A 139 -1.52 29.58 9.76
C GLU A 139 -0.11 30.13 9.92
N LEU A 140 0.82 29.34 10.48
CA LEU A 140 2.24 29.68 10.56
C LEU A 140 2.86 29.78 9.15
N MET A 141 2.55 28.85 8.25
CA MET A 141 2.99 28.90 6.85
C MET A 141 2.45 30.14 6.12
N LYS A 142 1.17 30.47 6.30
CA LYS A 142 0.58 31.69 5.71
C LYS A 142 1.25 32.96 6.23
N THR A 143 1.59 32.99 7.51
CA THR A 143 2.29 34.12 8.14
C THR A 143 3.71 34.24 7.60
N ALA A 144 4.46 33.14 7.52
CA ALA A 144 5.80 33.12 6.94
C ALA A 144 5.81 33.59 5.47
N ILE A 145 4.83 33.17 4.66
CA ILE A 145 4.67 33.62 3.27
C ILE A 145 4.33 35.13 3.21
N ALA A 146 3.45 35.61 4.09
CA ALA A 146 3.10 37.03 4.15
C ALA A 146 4.31 37.91 4.52
N ASP A 147 5.14 37.45 5.47
CA ASP A 147 6.35 38.16 5.89
C ASP A 147 7.43 38.16 4.81
N LEU A 148 7.54 37.07 4.02
CA LEU A 148 8.42 37.02 2.83
C LEU A 148 8.01 38.01 1.74
N HIS A 149 6.71 38.20 1.53
CA HIS A 149 6.18 39.15 0.55
C HIS A 149 6.15 40.60 1.03
N ASN A 150 6.37 40.84 2.32
CA ASN A 150 6.32 42.18 2.88
C ASN A 150 7.65 42.92 2.69
N SER A 151 7.65 43.88 1.76
CA SER A 151 8.82 44.69 1.42
C SER A 151 9.32 45.61 2.54
N SER A 152 8.53 45.80 3.61
CA SER A 152 8.92 46.63 4.77
C SER A 152 9.64 45.86 5.88
N VAL A 153 9.71 44.53 5.78
CA VAL A 153 10.38 43.64 6.75
C VAL A 153 11.88 43.56 6.44
N SER A 154 12.73 43.45 7.47
CA SER A 154 14.19 43.41 7.28
C SER A 154 14.65 42.14 6.55
N LEU A 155 15.88 42.15 6.02
CA LEU A 155 16.44 40.98 5.33
C LEU A 155 16.57 39.78 6.28
N GLU A 156 16.97 40.03 7.52
CA GLU A 156 17.14 39.00 8.57
C GLU A 156 15.79 38.37 8.96
N GLU A 157 14.73 39.17 9.03
CA GLU A 157 13.37 38.70 9.33
C GLU A 157 12.79 37.91 8.16
N ARG A 158 13.03 38.31 6.91
CA ARG A 158 12.67 37.49 5.74
C ARG A 158 13.46 36.18 5.68
N GLN A 159 14.74 36.19 6.05
CA GLN A 159 15.53 34.97 6.12
C GLN A 159 15.01 34.02 7.20
N ARG A 160 14.57 34.54 8.36
CA ARG A 160 13.90 33.75 9.38
C ARG A 160 12.58 33.17 8.89
N ALA A 161 11.73 33.97 8.24
CA ALA A 161 10.48 33.49 7.66
C ALA A 161 10.70 32.37 6.63
N LEU A 162 11.78 32.44 5.84
CA LEU A 162 12.16 31.38 4.91
C LEU A 162 12.56 30.08 5.64
N GLN A 163 13.32 30.18 6.73
CA GLN A 163 13.73 29.03 7.54
C GLN A 163 12.54 28.40 8.26
N GLU A 164 11.63 29.20 8.80
CA GLU A 164 10.38 28.72 9.40
C GLU A 164 9.52 27.99 8.37
N LEU A 165 9.39 28.55 7.16
CA LEU A 165 8.66 27.89 6.08
C LEU A 165 9.32 26.56 5.68
N LEU A 166 10.64 26.47 5.66
CA LEU A 166 11.37 25.24 5.36
C LEU A 166 11.04 24.14 6.38
N VAL A 167 11.06 24.45 7.67
CA VAL A 167 10.70 23.51 8.74
C VAL A 167 9.22 23.10 8.66
N LEU A 168 8.33 24.02 8.32
CA LEU A 168 6.88 23.72 8.21
C LEU A 168 6.54 22.90 6.97
N VAL A 169 7.32 23.03 5.90
CA VAL A 169 7.16 22.25 4.66
C VAL A 169 7.81 20.88 4.78
N GLU A 170 8.82 20.70 5.62
CA GLU A 170 9.56 19.44 5.79
C GLU A 170 8.65 18.23 6.09
N PRO A 171 7.63 18.28 6.99
CA PRO A 171 6.69 17.17 7.15
C PRO A 171 5.85 16.86 5.91
N ILE A 172 5.57 17.87 5.08
CA ILE A 172 4.82 17.72 3.82
C ILE A 172 5.72 17.09 2.75
N ASP A 173 6.97 17.53 2.67
CA ASP A 173 7.98 16.97 1.78
C ASP A 173 8.34 15.53 2.19
N ASN A 174 8.51 15.26 3.48
CA ASN A 174 8.68 13.92 4.05
C ASN A 174 7.47 13.03 3.77
N ALA A 175 6.23 13.53 3.88
CA ALA A 175 5.04 12.77 3.48
C ALA A 175 4.99 12.51 1.96
N ASN A 176 5.67 13.35 1.18
CA ASN A 176 5.88 13.17 -0.25
C ASN A 176 7.19 12.43 -0.59
N ASP A 177 7.97 12.04 0.42
CA ASP A 177 9.13 11.18 0.23
C ASP A 177 8.65 9.79 -0.16
N GLU A 178 9.25 9.27 -1.23
CA GLU A 178 8.99 7.94 -1.75
C GLU A 178 9.17 6.88 -0.64
N GLY A 179 10.14 7.10 0.26
CA GLY A 179 10.41 6.22 1.40
C GLY A 179 9.24 6.12 2.38
N ILE A 180 8.68 7.25 2.80
CA ILE A 180 7.56 7.28 3.75
C ILE A 180 6.28 6.74 3.12
N ARG A 181 5.97 7.10 1.87
CA ARG A 181 4.79 6.55 1.17
C ARG A 181 4.89 5.04 1.03
N THR A 182 6.04 4.55 0.58
CA THR A 182 6.32 3.12 0.39
C THR A 182 6.22 2.34 1.70
N THR A 183 6.81 2.88 2.78
CA THR A 183 6.76 2.27 4.12
C THR A 183 5.35 2.26 4.68
N SER A 184 4.61 3.37 4.52
CA SER A 184 3.22 3.49 4.97
C SER A 184 2.31 2.48 4.26
N ALA A 185 2.41 2.35 2.93
CA ALA A 185 1.66 1.34 2.19
C ALA A 185 2.01 -0.08 2.65
N TRP A 186 3.29 -0.36 2.92
CA TRP A 186 3.69 -1.66 3.46
C TRP A 186 3.07 -1.95 4.84
N VAL A 187 3.10 -0.99 5.77
CA VAL A 187 2.49 -1.12 7.10
C VAL A 187 0.98 -1.32 7.00
N LEU A 188 0.28 -0.55 6.16
CA LEU A 188 -1.15 -0.73 5.91
C LEU A 188 -1.46 -2.12 5.36
N GLY A 189 -0.65 -2.61 4.42
CA GLY A 189 -0.81 -3.94 3.84
C GLY A 189 -0.59 -5.07 4.84
N LYS A 190 0.31 -4.89 5.81
CA LYS A 190 0.54 -5.84 6.90
C LYS A 190 -0.60 -5.81 7.92
N ALA A 191 -1.01 -4.62 8.35
CA ALA A 191 -2.07 -4.45 9.34
C ALA A 191 -3.42 -4.99 8.83
N SER A 192 -3.73 -4.81 7.54
CA SER A 192 -4.99 -5.26 6.92
C SER A 192 -5.02 -6.72 6.50
N GLN A 193 -3.88 -7.42 6.53
CA GLN A 193 -3.81 -8.77 5.97
C GLN A 193 -4.71 -9.74 6.74
N ASN A 194 -5.68 -10.35 6.03
CA ASN A 194 -6.64 -11.32 6.58
C ASN A 194 -7.43 -10.80 7.80
N ASN A 195 -7.63 -9.49 7.92
CA ASN A 195 -8.30 -8.88 9.07
C ASN A 195 -9.38 -7.87 8.61
N VAL A 196 -10.62 -8.34 8.48
CA VAL A 196 -11.75 -7.55 7.97
C VAL A 196 -12.06 -6.31 8.81
N LEU A 197 -11.85 -6.37 10.13
CA LEU A 197 -12.04 -5.20 11.00
C LEU A 197 -11.05 -4.09 10.65
N VAL A 198 -9.76 -4.43 10.57
CA VAL A 198 -8.70 -3.47 10.23
C VAL A 198 -8.83 -3.01 8.78
N GLN A 199 -9.18 -3.90 7.85
CA GLN A 199 -9.48 -3.54 6.47
C GLN A 199 -10.56 -2.46 6.40
N ASN A 200 -11.71 -2.68 7.04
CA ASN A 200 -12.83 -1.73 7.00
C ASN A 200 -12.50 -0.40 7.70
N GLN A 201 -11.71 -0.41 8.77
CA GLN A 201 -11.22 0.82 9.39
C GLN A 201 -10.32 1.62 8.43
N ILE A 202 -9.34 0.96 7.80
CA ILE A 202 -8.44 1.61 6.83
C ILE A 202 -9.22 2.15 5.63
N LEU A 203 -10.21 1.40 5.14
CA LEU A 203 -11.12 1.83 4.08
C LEU A 203 -11.94 3.06 4.52
N GLY A 204 -12.45 3.07 5.76
CA GLY A 204 -13.20 4.18 6.34
C GLY A 204 -12.40 5.49 6.46
N TYR A 205 -11.07 5.41 6.56
CA TYR A 205 -10.18 6.58 6.52
C TYR A 205 -9.89 7.09 5.09
N GLY A 206 -10.44 6.46 4.05
CA GLY A 206 -10.21 6.85 2.65
C GLY A 206 -8.79 6.53 2.15
N ALA A 207 -8.10 5.58 2.78
CA ALA A 207 -6.73 5.20 2.39
C ALA A 207 -6.67 4.60 0.98
N LEU A 208 -7.74 3.93 0.54
CA LEU A 208 -7.78 3.21 -0.74
C LEU A 208 -7.52 4.13 -1.94
N LYS A 209 -8.15 5.31 -1.96
CA LYS A 209 -7.92 6.32 -3.00
C LYS A 209 -6.46 6.73 -3.12
N ARG A 210 -5.79 6.93 -1.98
CA ARG A 210 -4.36 7.30 -1.95
C ARG A 210 -3.50 6.15 -2.46
N LEU A 211 -3.79 4.92 -2.04
CA LEU A 211 -3.08 3.73 -2.51
C LEU A 211 -3.26 3.52 -4.03
N VAL A 212 -4.46 3.77 -4.57
CA VAL A 212 -4.70 3.71 -6.03
C VAL A 212 -3.82 4.73 -6.76
N ASN A 213 -3.75 5.97 -6.27
CA ASN A 213 -2.87 6.99 -6.85
C ASN A 213 -1.39 6.58 -6.79
N MET A 214 -0.94 5.98 -5.69
CA MET A 214 0.43 5.45 -5.56
C MET A 214 0.73 4.33 -6.56
N GLY A 215 -0.29 3.57 -7.01
CA GLY A 215 -0.14 2.56 -8.05
C GLY A 215 0.25 3.11 -9.43
N TYR A 216 0.04 4.41 -9.67
CA TYR A 216 0.49 5.11 -10.88
C TYR A 216 1.89 5.73 -10.74
N SER A 217 2.56 5.55 -9.61
CA SER A 217 3.91 6.10 -9.39
C SER A 217 4.90 5.58 -10.42
N SER A 218 5.86 6.44 -10.81
CA SER A 218 7.02 6.04 -11.61
C SER A 218 7.98 5.12 -10.85
N SER A 219 7.88 5.06 -9.51
CA SER A 219 8.64 4.12 -8.70
C SER A 219 7.97 2.75 -8.68
N ALA A 220 8.68 1.75 -9.20
CA ALA A 220 8.25 0.36 -9.13
C ALA A 220 8.14 -0.16 -7.68
N ALA A 221 8.96 0.36 -6.75
CA ALA A 221 8.93 -0.04 -5.35
C ALA A 221 7.65 0.47 -4.67
N GLU A 222 7.32 1.74 -4.90
CA GLU A 222 6.11 2.36 -4.38
C GLU A 222 4.85 1.69 -4.96
N ALA A 223 4.77 1.54 -6.28
CA ALA A 223 3.65 0.89 -6.94
C ALA A 223 3.46 -0.55 -6.46
N ALA A 224 4.56 -1.28 -6.20
CA ALA A 224 4.49 -2.63 -5.65
C ALA A 224 3.97 -2.68 -4.21
N LYS A 225 4.36 -1.73 -3.34
CA LYS A 225 3.84 -1.67 -1.97
C LYS A 225 2.39 -1.19 -1.93
N ALA A 226 2.02 -0.24 -2.80
CA ALA A 226 0.64 0.18 -2.99
C ALA A 226 -0.24 -1.00 -3.41
N LEU A 227 0.17 -1.75 -4.44
CA LEU A 227 -0.55 -2.94 -4.90
C LEU A 227 -0.65 -4.02 -3.81
N TYR A 228 0.40 -4.21 -3.01
CA TYR A 228 0.35 -5.12 -1.87
C TYR A 228 -0.70 -4.67 -0.84
N ALA A 229 -0.71 -3.40 -0.46
CA ALA A 229 -1.67 -2.85 0.48
C ALA A 229 -3.11 -2.99 -0.03
N ILE A 230 -3.35 -2.62 -1.30
CA ILE A 230 -4.65 -2.77 -1.96
C ILE A 230 -5.07 -4.24 -1.95
N SER A 231 -4.18 -5.15 -2.34
CA SER A 231 -4.45 -6.58 -2.32
C SER A 231 -4.85 -7.06 -0.92
N SER A 232 -4.16 -6.64 0.14
CA SER A 232 -4.54 -6.98 1.51
C SER A 232 -5.89 -6.39 1.93
N LEU A 233 -6.28 -5.23 1.40
CA LEU A 233 -7.54 -4.56 1.73
C LEU A 233 -8.77 -5.17 1.05
N ILE A 234 -8.61 -5.67 -0.17
CA ILE A 234 -9.76 -6.12 -1.00
C ILE A 234 -9.94 -7.63 -1.03
N ARG A 235 -8.93 -8.42 -0.63
CA ARG A 235 -9.06 -9.87 -0.51
C ARG A 235 -10.01 -10.24 0.62
N ASP A 236 -10.91 -11.19 0.33
CA ASP A 236 -11.99 -11.64 1.22
C ASP A 236 -12.91 -10.50 1.75
N ASN A 237 -12.92 -9.33 1.08
CA ASN A 237 -13.68 -8.16 1.52
C ASN A 237 -14.50 -7.55 0.39
N ALA A 238 -15.79 -7.90 0.34
CA ALA A 238 -16.72 -7.40 -0.67
C ALA A 238 -16.87 -5.86 -0.65
N HIS A 239 -16.85 -5.25 0.54
CA HIS A 239 -16.93 -3.79 0.67
C HIS A 239 -15.66 -3.10 0.14
N GLY A 240 -14.49 -3.67 0.44
CA GLY A 240 -13.21 -3.22 -0.11
C GLY A 240 -13.15 -3.31 -1.63
N GLN A 241 -13.70 -4.37 -2.22
CA GLN A 241 -13.78 -4.52 -3.69
C GLN A 241 -14.71 -3.49 -4.33
N GLU A 242 -15.87 -3.23 -3.74
CA GLU A 242 -16.80 -2.20 -4.22
C GLU A 242 -16.17 -0.80 -4.14
N LEU A 243 -15.49 -0.48 -3.04
CA LEU A 243 -14.74 0.77 -2.93
C LEU A 243 -13.60 0.85 -3.95
N PHE A 244 -12.86 -0.24 -4.17
CA PHE A 244 -11.78 -0.28 -5.16
C PHE A 244 -12.30 0.00 -6.57
N LEU A 245 -13.49 -0.50 -6.90
CA LEU A 245 -14.18 -0.17 -8.13
C LEU A 245 -14.56 1.31 -8.19
N SER A 246 -15.14 1.87 -7.12
CA SER A 246 -15.53 3.29 -7.07
C SER A 246 -14.34 4.25 -7.22
N GLU A 247 -13.15 3.86 -6.77
CA GLU A 247 -11.90 4.62 -6.90
C GLU A 247 -11.18 4.37 -8.23
N ASN A 248 -11.85 3.73 -9.20
CA ASN A 248 -11.29 3.39 -10.52
C ASN A 248 -9.98 2.57 -10.44
N GLY A 249 -9.88 1.69 -9.44
CA GLY A 249 -8.69 0.89 -9.18
C GLY A 249 -8.29 -0.04 -10.33
N TYR A 250 -9.24 -0.48 -11.15
CA TYR A 250 -8.94 -1.31 -12.33
C TYR A 250 -8.21 -0.56 -13.43
N ALA A 251 -8.41 0.75 -13.58
CA ALA A 251 -7.61 1.57 -14.50
C ALA A 251 -6.14 1.60 -14.07
N MET A 252 -5.89 1.58 -12.75
CA MET A 252 -4.53 1.48 -12.20
C MET A 252 -3.93 0.11 -12.49
N LEU A 253 -4.69 -0.96 -12.33
CA LEU A 253 -4.24 -2.31 -12.72
C LEU A 253 -3.94 -2.40 -14.22
N GLN A 254 -4.79 -1.81 -15.06
CA GLN A 254 -4.57 -1.72 -16.50
C GLN A 254 -3.26 -0.99 -16.81
N HIS A 255 -3.05 0.19 -16.22
CA HIS A 255 -1.82 0.95 -16.38
C HIS A 255 -0.58 0.12 -16.02
N ILE A 256 -0.62 -0.63 -14.92
CA ILE A 256 0.49 -1.51 -14.53
C ILE A 256 0.74 -2.62 -15.57
N LEU A 257 -0.31 -3.17 -16.19
CA LEU A 257 -0.16 -4.21 -17.22
C LEU A 257 0.34 -3.67 -18.55
N SER A 258 -0.12 -2.49 -18.98
CA SER A 258 0.13 -1.93 -20.31
C SER A 258 1.39 -1.06 -20.41
N THR A 259 1.95 -0.57 -19.30
CA THR A 259 3.13 0.31 -19.36
C THR A 259 4.40 -0.48 -19.70
N ASP A 260 5.02 -0.11 -20.82
CA ASP A 260 6.26 -0.70 -21.30
C ASP A 260 7.40 -0.54 -20.28
N GLY A 261 8.16 -1.61 -20.03
CA GLY A 261 9.26 -1.62 -19.07
C GLY A 261 8.85 -1.85 -17.61
N ASN A 262 7.56 -2.06 -17.32
CA ASN A 262 7.12 -2.46 -15.99
C ASN A 262 7.68 -3.82 -15.58
N ASN A 263 7.93 -3.96 -14.28
CA ASN A 263 8.49 -5.17 -13.71
C ASN A 263 7.51 -6.35 -13.87
N VAL A 264 7.95 -7.42 -14.53
CA VAL A 264 7.19 -8.69 -14.69
C VAL A 264 6.65 -9.19 -13.34
N ARG A 265 7.38 -8.99 -12.24
CA ARG A 265 6.93 -9.34 -10.87
C ARG A 265 5.71 -8.55 -10.44
N LEU A 266 5.59 -7.29 -10.84
CA LEU A 266 4.44 -6.44 -10.56
C LEU A 266 3.24 -6.85 -11.42
N GLN A 267 3.46 -7.13 -12.71
CA GLN A 267 2.42 -7.65 -13.61
C GLN A 267 1.84 -8.98 -13.08
N LYS A 268 2.71 -9.92 -12.65
CA LYS A 268 2.31 -11.18 -11.99
C LYS A 268 1.39 -10.96 -10.79
N LYS A 269 1.69 -9.95 -9.97
CA LYS A 269 0.89 -9.59 -8.80
C LYS A 269 -0.48 -9.06 -9.19
N VAL A 270 -0.56 -8.25 -10.26
CA VAL A 270 -1.81 -7.75 -10.81
C VAL A 270 -2.68 -8.90 -11.34
N VAL A 271 -2.17 -9.74 -12.24
CA VAL A 271 -2.97 -10.84 -12.80
C VAL A 271 -3.38 -11.87 -11.73
N SER A 272 -2.53 -12.09 -10.72
CA SER A 272 -2.89 -12.94 -9.57
C SER A 272 -4.02 -12.35 -8.73
N LEU A 273 -3.97 -11.03 -8.47
CA LEU A 273 -5.02 -10.34 -7.74
C LEU A 273 -6.34 -10.38 -8.52
N LEU A 274 -6.28 -10.22 -9.84
CA LEU A 274 -7.44 -10.30 -10.70
C LEU A 274 -8.07 -11.68 -10.70
N ALA A 275 -7.30 -12.74 -10.90
CA ALA A 275 -7.81 -14.11 -10.81
C ALA A 275 -8.54 -14.34 -9.49
N TYR A 276 -7.94 -13.91 -8.38
CA TYR A 276 -8.52 -14.06 -7.04
C TYR A 276 -9.81 -13.26 -6.84
N VAL A 277 -9.83 -11.97 -7.17
CA VAL A 277 -11.03 -11.12 -6.97
C VAL A 277 -12.18 -11.60 -7.86
N THR A 278 -11.86 -12.04 -9.07
CA THR A 278 -12.84 -12.56 -10.04
C THR A 278 -13.44 -13.88 -9.55
N ASP A 279 -12.62 -14.78 -9.00
CA ASP A 279 -13.07 -16.03 -8.37
C ASP A 279 -13.93 -15.80 -7.12
N PHE A 280 -13.57 -14.81 -6.30
CA PHE A 280 -14.39 -14.37 -5.18
C PHE A 280 -15.76 -13.83 -5.64
N GLN A 281 -15.83 -13.10 -6.75
CA GLN A 281 -17.11 -12.62 -7.31
C GLN A 281 -17.96 -13.77 -7.88
N LEU A 282 -17.32 -14.75 -8.53
CA LEU A 282 -17.99 -15.96 -9.01
C LEU A 282 -18.64 -16.74 -7.86
N SER A 283 -17.89 -16.96 -6.78
CA SER A 283 -18.37 -17.71 -5.61
C SER A 283 -19.46 -17.00 -4.82
N THR A 284 -19.45 -15.66 -4.78
CA THR A 284 -20.45 -14.86 -4.05
C THR A 284 -21.72 -14.57 -4.86
N GLY A 285 -21.76 -14.91 -6.16
CA GLY A 285 -22.90 -14.67 -7.04
C GLY A 285 -23.21 -13.18 -7.29
N LYS A 286 -22.36 -12.27 -6.80
CA LYS A 286 -22.47 -10.83 -7.02
C LYS A 286 -21.74 -10.47 -8.30
N SER A 287 -22.48 -10.44 -9.41
CA SER A 287 -21.95 -9.98 -10.69
C SER A 287 -21.82 -8.45 -10.68
N GLN A 288 -20.77 -7.92 -10.03
CA GLN A 288 -20.31 -6.55 -10.28
C GLN A 288 -19.55 -6.52 -11.63
N ALA A 289 -20.17 -6.98 -12.72
CA ALA A 289 -19.54 -7.18 -14.02
C ALA A 289 -19.36 -5.88 -14.86
N SER A 290 -19.68 -4.71 -14.32
CA SER A 290 -19.62 -3.46 -15.08
C SER A 290 -18.19 -3.06 -15.47
N PHE A 291 -17.17 -3.38 -14.67
CA PHE A 291 -15.77 -3.04 -14.98
C PHE A 291 -15.03 -4.12 -15.76
N LEU A 292 -15.44 -5.39 -15.62
CA LEU A 292 -15.00 -6.51 -16.46
C LEU A 292 -15.38 -6.30 -17.93
N SER A 293 -16.25 -5.33 -18.18
CA SER A 293 -16.68 -4.96 -19.51
C SER A 293 -15.69 -4.08 -20.28
N ASN A 294 -14.58 -3.63 -19.67
CA ASN A 294 -13.59 -2.82 -20.39
C ASN A 294 -12.73 -3.70 -21.31
N HIS A 295 -12.95 -3.54 -22.63
CA HIS A 295 -12.20 -4.24 -23.68
C HIS A 295 -10.68 -4.06 -23.54
N LEU A 296 -10.20 -2.85 -23.24
CA LEU A 296 -8.75 -2.58 -23.15
C LEU A 296 -8.11 -3.29 -21.96
N PHE A 297 -8.87 -3.45 -20.88
CA PHE A 297 -8.41 -4.15 -19.69
C PHE A 297 -8.31 -5.66 -19.94
N ILE A 298 -9.35 -6.28 -20.51
CA ILE A 298 -9.31 -7.70 -20.89
C ILE A 298 -8.18 -7.94 -21.88
N LYS A 299 -8.04 -7.08 -22.89
CA LYS A 299 -6.95 -7.18 -23.86
C LYS A 299 -5.58 -7.16 -23.17
N SER A 300 -5.36 -6.28 -22.19
CA SER A 300 -4.10 -6.22 -21.45
C SER A 300 -3.81 -7.52 -20.70
N VAL A 301 -4.83 -8.22 -20.18
CA VAL A 301 -4.67 -9.53 -19.55
C VAL A 301 -4.36 -10.62 -20.59
N VAL A 302 -5.03 -10.60 -21.74
CA VAL A 302 -4.78 -11.54 -22.85
C VAL A 302 -3.35 -11.36 -23.40
N ASP A 303 -2.90 -10.12 -23.57
CA ASP A 303 -1.56 -9.81 -24.05
C ASP A 303 -0.47 -10.35 -23.08
N MET A 304 -0.75 -10.49 -21.77
CA MET A 304 0.18 -11.13 -20.82
C MET A 304 0.42 -12.62 -21.09
N ILE A 305 -0.50 -13.31 -21.76
CA ILE A 305 -0.33 -14.73 -22.16
C ILE A 305 0.80 -14.86 -23.21
N SER A 306 1.03 -13.80 -23.99
CA SER A 306 2.05 -13.76 -25.02
C SER A 306 3.44 -13.36 -24.50
N VAL A 307 3.56 -12.94 -23.22
CA VAL A 307 4.85 -12.61 -22.60
C VAL A 307 5.60 -13.90 -22.25
N PRO A 308 6.88 -14.08 -22.65
CA PRO A 308 7.63 -15.32 -22.47
C PRO A 308 8.13 -15.54 -21.02
N ASP A 309 7.20 -15.53 -20.06
CA ASP A 309 7.42 -15.91 -18.67
C ASP A 309 6.28 -16.86 -18.24
N ILE A 310 6.61 -18.14 -18.08
CA ILE A 310 5.65 -19.21 -17.82
C ILE A 310 4.79 -18.98 -16.57
N ASP A 311 5.36 -18.34 -15.56
CA ASP A 311 4.68 -18.06 -14.29
C ASP A 311 3.70 -16.88 -14.41
N LEU A 312 4.01 -15.90 -15.26
CA LEU A 312 3.09 -14.84 -15.67
C LEU A 312 1.98 -15.42 -16.56
N GLN A 313 2.33 -16.29 -17.52
CA GLN A 313 1.40 -16.95 -18.42
C GLN A 313 0.36 -17.79 -17.65
N GLU A 314 0.79 -18.61 -16.68
CA GLU A 314 -0.12 -19.36 -15.79
C GLU A 314 -1.12 -18.42 -15.09
N LYS A 315 -0.63 -17.34 -14.49
CA LYS A 315 -1.48 -16.39 -13.75
C LYS A 315 -2.42 -15.62 -14.68
N ALA A 316 -1.96 -15.27 -15.88
CA ALA A 316 -2.78 -14.63 -16.90
C ALA A 316 -3.87 -15.57 -17.41
N LEU A 317 -3.59 -16.87 -17.59
CA LEU A 317 -4.58 -17.88 -17.94
C LEU A 317 -5.63 -18.06 -16.83
N LEU A 318 -5.22 -18.11 -15.56
CA LEU A 318 -6.15 -18.15 -14.42
C LEU A 318 -7.08 -16.93 -14.42
N ALA A 319 -6.52 -15.73 -14.61
CA ALA A 319 -7.31 -14.51 -14.71
C ALA A 319 -8.26 -14.56 -15.90
N ALA A 320 -7.78 -14.92 -17.09
CA ALA A 320 -8.59 -15.03 -18.31
C ALA A 320 -9.74 -16.04 -18.15
N LYS A 321 -9.49 -17.20 -17.53
CA LYS A 321 -10.51 -18.22 -17.23
C LYS A 321 -11.61 -17.67 -16.34
N SER A 322 -11.26 -17.06 -15.20
CA SER A 322 -12.24 -16.49 -14.28
C SER A 322 -13.02 -15.34 -14.94
N LEU A 323 -12.36 -14.51 -15.75
CA LEU A 323 -12.99 -13.42 -16.49
C LEU A 323 -14.00 -13.94 -17.52
N LEU A 324 -13.63 -14.98 -18.28
CA LEU A 324 -14.53 -15.64 -19.22
C LEU A 324 -15.77 -16.19 -18.52
N GLN A 325 -15.61 -16.77 -17.34
CA GLN A 325 -16.73 -17.32 -16.56
C GLN A 325 -17.71 -16.23 -16.07
N LEU A 326 -17.23 -15.03 -15.75
CA LEU A 326 -18.09 -13.89 -15.40
C LEU A 326 -18.70 -13.17 -16.62
N THR A 327 -18.13 -13.36 -17.80
CA THR A 327 -18.58 -12.71 -19.03
C THR A 327 -19.96 -13.24 -19.42
N SER A 328 -20.89 -12.33 -19.72
CA SER A 328 -22.24 -12.70 -20.16
C SER A 328 -22.21 -13.41 -21.53
N ASP A 329 -23.28 -14.11 -21.88
CA ASP A 329 -23.40 -14.83 -23.16
C ASP A 329 -23.76 -13.89 -24.32
N ASN A 330 -23.17 -12.68 -24.34
CA ASN A 330 -23.36 -11.67 -25.37
C ASN A 330 -22.13 -11.59 -26.29
N ALA A 331 -22.37 -11.48 -27.60
CA ALA A 331 -21.32 -11.38 -28.62
C ALA A 331 -20.36 -10.20 -28.40
N VAL A 332 -20.88 -9.05 -27.96
CA VAL A 332 -20.08 -7.84 -27.68
C VAL A 332 -19.11 -8.07 -26.52
N ASP A 333 -19.53 -8.86 -25.53
CA ASP A 333 -18.70 -9.15 -24.36
C ASP A 333 -17.61 -10.18 -24.69
N LEU A 334 -17.92 -11.19 -25.52
CA LEU A 334 -16.90 -12.13 -26.00
C LEU A 334 -15.89 -11.49 -26.95
N GLN A 335 -16.28 -10.48 -27.74
CA GLN A 335 -15.35 -9.76 -28.61
C GLN A 335 -14.20 -9.09 -27.82
N LYS A 336 -14.39 -8.84 -26.53
CA LYS A 336 -13.35 -8.27 -25.64
C LYS A 336 -12.15 -9.18 -25.46
N PHE A 337 -12.30 -10.47 -25.71
CA PHE A 337 -11.22 -11.47 -25.67
C PHE A 337 -10.55 -11.64 -27.05
N SER A 338 -10.63 -10.64 -27.93
CA SER A 338 -9.98 -10.67 -29.24
C SER A 338 -8.49 -11.01 -29.12
N GLY A 339 -8.01 -11.96 -29.91
CA GLY A 339 -6.61 -12.42 -29.89
C GLY A 339 -6.33 -13.52 -28.87
N LEU A 340 -7.31 -13.92 -28.04
CA LEU A 340 -7.13 -15.02 -27.08
C LEU A 340 -6.79 -16.34 -27.79
N ASP A 341 -7.47 -16.67 -28.89
CA ASP A 341 -7.16 -17.89 -29.68
C ASP A 341 -5.72 -17.88 -30.19
N ASP A 342 -5.25 -16.74 -30.71
CA ASP A 342 -3.89 -16.60 -31.22
C ASP A 342 -2.86 -16.74 -30.10
N SER A 343 -3.10 -16.10 -28.95
CA SER A 343 -2.24 -16.22 -27.75
C SER A 343 -2.22 -17.65 -27.19
N LEU A 344 -3.37 -18.34 -27.17
CA LEU A 344 -3.46 -19.73 -26.73
C LEU A 344 -2.76 -20.67 -27.72
N TYR A 345 -2.84 -20.41 -29.03
CA TYR A 345 -2.11 -21.18 -30.03
C TYR A 345 -0.60 -20.98 -29.91
N ALA A 346 -0.14 -19.74 -29.79
CA ALA A 346 1.29 -19.43 -29.61
C ALA A 346 1.84 -20.08 -28.33
N LEU A 347 1.10 -19.99 -27.21
CA LEU A 347 1.49 -20.61 -25.95
C LEU A 347 1.57 -22.14 -26.07
N ARG A 348 0.67 -22.77 -26.82
CA ARG A 348 0.74 -24.22 -27.06
C ARG A 348 2.06 -24.62 -27.72
N VAL A 349 2.46 -23.91 -28.76
CA VAL A 349 3.73 -24.17 -29.47
C VAL A 349 4.91 -24.04 -28.51
N GLN A 350 4.93 -22.98 -27.70
CA GLN A 350 5.96 -22.76 -26.68
C GLN A 350 5.98 -23.88 -25.61
N LEU A 351 4.82 -24.34 -25.15
CA LEU A 351 4.74 -25.41 -24.14
C LEU A 351 5.17 -26.77 -24.71
N ASP A 352 4.84 -27.07 -25.97
CA ASP A 352 5.31 -28.28 -26.66
C ASP A 352 6.86 -28.30 -26.73
N GLU A 353 7.51 -27.15 -26.98
CA GLU A 353 8.97 -27.02 -26.90
C GLU A 353 9.49 -27.21 -25.47
N LEU A 354 8.87 -26.57 -24.47
CA LEU A 354 9.30 -26.65 -23.07
C LEU A 354 9.14 -28.05 -22.45
N THR A 355 8.14 -28.81 -22.87
CA THR A 355 7.92 -30.20 -22.40
C THR A 355 9.01 -31.17 -22.89
N SER A 356 9.80 -30.76 -23.89
CA SER A 356 10.97 -31.51 -24.35
C SER A 356 12.18 -31.38 -23.42
N HIS A 357 12.16 -30.44 -22.47
CA HIS A 357 13.20 -30.23 -21.46
C HIS A 357 12.81 -30.86 -20.11
N GLU A 358 13.61 -31.82 -19.60
CA GLU A 358 13.29 -32.59 -18.38
C GLU A 358 13.00 -31.72 -17.14
N GLU A 359 13.79 -30.65 -16.92
CA GLU A 359 13.68 -29.83 -15.70
C GLU A 359 12.39 -29.01 -15.59
N ARG A 360 11.74 -28.69 -16.72
CA ARG A 360 10.53 -27.84 -16.74
C ARG A 360 9.28 -28.57 -17.24
N ARG A 361 9.41 -29.88 -17.49
CA ARG A 361 8.37 -30.69 -18.12
C ARG A 361 7.10 -30.77 -17.30
N GLU A 362 7.19 -31.07 -16.00
CA GLU A 362 6.02 -31.21 -15.13
C GLU A 362 5.22 -29.92 -15.04
N TYR A 363 5.90 -28.80 -14.78
CA TYR A 363 5.27 -27.49 -14.68
C TYR A 363 4.68 -27.02 -16.04
N ALA A 364 5.38 -27.27 -17.16
CA ALA A 364 4.84 -26.96 -18.49
C ALA A 364 3.57 -27.77 -18.80
N LEU A 365 3.47 -29.02 -18.34
CA LEU A 365 2.25 -29.83 -18.49
C LEU A 365 1.07 -29.26 -17.68
N GLU A 366 1.31 -28.78 -16.47
CA GLU A 366 0.27 -28.11 -15.66
C GLU A 366 -0.27 -26.86 -16.36
N VAL A 367 0.62 -26.03 -16.92
CA VAL A 367 0.22 -24.84 -17.68
C VAL A 367 -0.51 -25.22 -18.98
N GLU A 368 -0.12 -26.31 -19.65
CA GLU A 368 -0.84 -26.82 -20.83
C GLU A 368 -2.25 -27.32 -20.50
N ILE A 369 -2.43 -27.99 -19.36
CA ILE A 369 -3.75 -28.39 -18.87
C ILE A 369 -4.62 -27.14 -18.67
N LEU A 370 -4.10 -26.14 -17.98
CA LEU A 370 -4.82 -24.89 -17.75
C LEU A 370 -5.16 -24.17 -19.06
N ARG A 371 -4.21 -24.10 -20.01
CA ARG A 371 -4.42 -23.51 -21.34
C ARG A 371 -5.56 -24.21 -22.08
N ARG A 372 -5.63 -25.54 -22.03
CA ARG A 372 -6.74 -26.32 -22.63
C ARG A 372 -8.07 -26.02 -21.97
N GLU A 373 -8.11 -25.91 -20.65
CA GLU A 373 -9.34 -25.53 -19.93
C GLU A 373 -9.84 -24.15 -20.39
N VAL A 374 -8.95 -23.17 -20.52
CA VAL A 374 -9.31 -21.83 -21.02
C VAL A 374 -9.86 -21.90 -22.44
N GLN A 375 -9.21 -22.65 -23.34
CA GLN A 375 -9.67 -22.85 -24.71
C GLN A 375 -11.08 -23.47 -24.77
N ILE A 376 -11.34 -24.49 -23.94
CA ILE A 376 -12.64 -25.17 -23.90
C ILE A 376 -13.73 -24.20 -23.45
N VAL A 377 -13.49 -23.45 -22.35
CA VAL A 377 -14.45 -22.46 -21.84
C VAL A 377 -14.74 -21.39 -22.88
N PHE A 378 -13.70 -20.89 -23.55
CA PHE A 378 -13.86 -19.87 -24.59
C PHE A 378 -14.69 -20.39 -25.77
N GLN A 379 -14.39 -21.58 -26.29
CA GLN A 379 -15.10 -22.17 -27.41
C GLN A 379 -16.57 -22.50 -27.07
N GLN A 380 -16.84 -22.98 -25.85
CA GLN A 380 -18.19 -23.23 -25.37
C GLN A 380 -19.04 -21.96 -25.40
N LYS A 381 -18.52 -20.86 -24.83
CA LYS A 381 -19.21 -19.57 -24.85
C LYS A 381 -19.39 -19.03 -26.27
N PHE A 382 -18.36 -19.13 -27.11
CA PHE A 382 -18.44 -18.70 -28.51
C PHE A 382 -19.54 -19.45 -29.28
N ASN A 383 -19.61 -20.77 -29.11
CA ASN A 383 -20.63 -21.60 -29.75
C ASN A 383 -22.04 -21.28 -29.24
N GLN A 384 -22.19 -21.03 -27.93
CA GLN A 384 -23.46 -20.66 -27.32
C GLN A 384 -23.98 -19.32 -27.86
N VAL A 385 -23.11 -18.31 -27.98
CA VAL A 385 -23.47 -17.01 -28.58
C VAL A 385 -23.89 -17.17 -30.04
N ARG A 386 -23.17 -18.02 -30.80
CA ARG A 386 -23.51 -18.29 -32.20
C ARG A 386 -24.86 -18.99 -32.35
N ALA A 387 -25.20 -19.92 -31.46
CA ALA A 387 -26.50 -20.60 -31.44
C ALA A 387 -27.64 -19.61 -31.17
N LEU A 388 -27.50 -18.74 -30.16
CA LEU A 388 -28.48 -17.70 -29.83
C LEU A 388 -28.72 -16.72 -31.00
N GLN A 389 -27.67 -16.39 -31.76
CA GLN A 389 -27.78 -15.54 -32.95
C GLN A 389 -28.48 -16.23 -34.15
N HIS A 390 -28.40 -17.56 -34.23
CA HIS A 390 -29.09 -18.34 -35.25
C HIS A 390 -30.59 -18.44 -34.94
N ASP A 391 -30.94 -18.76 -33.69
CA ASP A 391 -32.34 -18.87 -33.25
C ASP A 391 -33.09 -17.53 -33.41
N MET A 392 -32.44 -16.39 -33.15
CA MET A 392 -33.02 -15.06 -33.36
C MET A 392 -33.24 -14.68 -34.83
N LYS A 393 -32.58 -15.36 -35.78
CA LYS A 393 -32.75 -15.13 -37.22
C LYS A 393 -33.85 -15.98 -37.84
N ASP A 394 -34.14 -17.14 -37.25
CA ASP A 394 -35.20 -18.04 -37.73
C ASP A 394 -36.60 -17.66 -37.19
N ASP A 395 -36.66 -16.79 -36.17
CA ASP A 395 -37.91 -16.27 -35.56
C ASP A 395 -38.38 -14.92 -36.17
N LYS A 396 -37.75 -14.45 -37.26
CA LYS A 396 -38.11 -13.25 -38.03
C LYS A 396 -38.40 -13.60 -39.48
#